data_AF-A0A1Y5TZK6-F1
#
_entry.id   AF-A0A1Y5TZK6-F1
#
_cell.length_a   1.000
_cell.length_b   1.000
_cell.length_c   1.000
_cell.angle_alpha   90.00
_cell.angle_beta   90.00
_cell.angle_gamma   90.00
#
_symmetry.space_group_name_H-M   'P 1'
#
loop_
_entity.id
_entity.type
_entity.pdbx_description
1 polymer ?
#
loop_
_entity_poly.entity_id
_entity_poly.type
_entity_poly.pdbx_seq_one_letter_code
_entity_poly.pdbx_strand_id
1 'polypeptide(L)'
;MFMQTTPITTARASRPLGEIEFCAWVAQAVPGDRLEYHRGFLVLDTFPAISHLPDAQRVELAKLGSRAFWAAEQGLVHLVQERLETDRFAYIAVARPKPKAATASLSALLLDAQAA
;
A
#
# COMPACT_ATOMS: atom_id res chain seq x y z
N MET A 1 -13.33 29.30 7.92
CA MET A 1 -13.21 28.02 7.20
C MET A 1 -12.23 27.17 8.00
N PHE A 2 -12.71 26.21 8.80
CA PHE A 2 -11.82 25.34 9.58
C PHE A 2 -11.33 24.21 8.66
N MET A 3 -10.04 24.17 8.35
CA MET A 3 -9.43 22.99 7.75
C MET A 3 -9.44 21.88 8.79
N GLN A 4 -10.34 20.92 8.66
CA GLN A 4 -10.23 19.67 9.42
C GLN A 4 -8.95 18.97 8.97
N THR A 5 -7.97 18.90 9.86
CA THR A 5 -6.70 18.23 9.59
C THR A 5 -6.86 16.77 9.98
N THR A 6 -7.15 15.90 9.01
CA THR A 6 -7.14 14.46 9.25
C THR A 6 -5.70 14.04 9.60
N PRO A 7 -5.46 13.29 10.69
CA PRO A 7 -4.12 12.88 11.05
C PRO A 7 -3.54 11.96 9.98
N ILE A 8 -2.39 12.32 9.43
CA ILE A 8 -1.62 11.47 8.53
C ILE A 8 -0.93 10.39 9.38
N THR A 9 -1.27 9.12 9.15
CA THR A 9 -0.64 8.02 9.86
C THR A 9 0.48 7.42 9.02
N THR A 10 1.64 7.18 9.63
CA THR A 10 2.69 6.34 9.02
C THR A 10 2.64 4.96 9.65
N ALA A 11 2.22 3.97 8.88
CA ALA A 11 2.18 2.58 9.29
C ALA A 11 3.39 1.81 8.76
N ARG A 12 3.89 0.89 9.57
CA ARG A 12 4.80 -0.19 9.16
C ARG A 12 4.35 -1.47 9.86
N ALA A 13 4.21 -2.55 9.11
CA ALA A 13 3.95 -3.86 9.70
C ALA A 13 5.19 -4.39 10.44
N SER A 14 4.99 -5.08 11.56
CA SER A 14 6.07 -5.77 12.32
C SER A 14 6.55 -7.04 11.63
N ARG A 15 5.82 -7.52 10.63
CA ARG A 15 6.12 -8.68 9.79
C ARG A 15 6.06 -8.29 8.31
N PRO A 16 6.59 -9.11 7.39
CA PRO A 16 6.40 -8.90 5.96
C PRO A 16 4.91 -8.73 5.63
N LEU A 17 4.63 -7.69 4.84
CA LEU A 17 3.29 -7.37 4.38
C LEU A 17 2.99 -8.21 3.12
N GLY A 18 1.77 -8.74 3.02
CA GLY A 18 1.29 -9.40 1.81
C GLY A 18 0.58 -8.45 0.85
N GLU A 19 0.37 -8.89 -0.39
CA GLU A 19 -0.41 -8.16 -1.40
C GLU A 19 -1.83 -7.83 -0.93
N ILE A 20 -2.50 -8.79 -0.29
CA ILE A 20 -3.89 -8.63 0.19
C ILE A 20 -3.98 -7.51 1.24
N GLU A 21 -3.01 -7.46 2.15
CA GLU A 21 -2.99 -6.46 3.22
C GLU A 21 -2.70 -5.07 2.68
N PHE A 22 -1.82 -4.97 1.68
CA PHE A 22 -1.60 -3.74 0.96
C PHE A 22 -2.88 -3.25 0.28
N CYS A 23 -3.61 -4.12 -0.42
CA CYS A 23 -4.89 -3.77 -1.04
C CYS A 23 -5.94 -3.32 0.01
N ALA A 24 -6.00 -4.01 1.15
CA ALA A 24 -6.90 -3.63 2.24
C ALA A 24 -6.54 -2.26 2.82
N TRP A 25 -5.24 -1.94 2.95
CA TRP A 25 -4.77 -0.62 3.34
C TRP A 25 -5.14 0.43 2.28
N VAL A 26 -4.88 0.18 0.98
CA VAL A 26 -5.27 1.11 -0.09
C VAL A 26 -6.78 1.38 -0.06
N ALA A 27 -7.61 0.37 0.18
CA ALA A 27 -9.06 0.52 0.26
C ALA A 27 -9.53 1.42 1.43
N GLN A 28 -8.84 1.39 2.57
CA GLN A 28 -9.26 2.07 3.80
C GLN A 28 -8.51 3.38 4.10
N ALA A 29 -7.28 3.52 3.61
CA ALA A 29 -6.40 4.65 3.88
C ALA A 29 -7.05 5.98 3.49
N VAL A 30 -6.82 7.00 4.32
CA VAL A 30 -7.22 8.37 4.02
C VAL A 30 -6.11 9.08 3.24
N PRO A 31 -6.42 10.12 2.46
CA PRO A 31 -5.40 10.81 1.66
C PRO A 31 -4.26 11.33 2.54
N GLY A 32 -3.02 11.03 2.17
CA GLY A 32 -1.82 11.38 2.90
C GLY A 32 -1.28 10.28 3.82
N ASP A 33 -2.08 9.27 4.19
CA ASP A 33 -1.59 8.12 4.96
C ASP A 33 -0.41 7.47 4.25
N ARG A 34 0.58 7.03 5.04
CA ARG A 34 1.83 6.42 4.56
C ARG A 34 1.89 4.98 5.05
N LEU A 35 2.26 4.06 4.16
CA LEU A 35 2.55 2.67 4.48
C LEU A 35 3.93 2.32 3.97
N GLU A 36 4.86 2.02 4.88
CA GLU A 36 6.10 1.34 4.51
C GLU A 36 5.79 -0.14 4.28
N TYR A 37 5.78 -0.54 3.01
CA TYR A 37 5.42 -1.90 2.60
C TYR A 37 6.65 -2.81 2.45
N HIS A 38 7.85 -2.24 2.30
CA HIS A 38 9.11 -2.97 2.26
C HIS A 38 10.29 -2.16 2.78
N ARG A 39 11.28 -2.85 3.33
CA ARG A 39 12.56 -2.26 3.76
C ARG A 39 13.71 -3.15 3.31
N GLY A 40 14.66 -2.56 2.58
CA GLY A 40 15.76 -3.28 1.95
C GLY A 40 15.99 -2.78 0.53
N PHE A 41 16.34 -3.67 -0.39
CA PHE A 41 16.46 -3.37 -1.82
C PHE A 41 15.40 -4.17 -2.57
N LEU A 42 14.24 -3.57 -2.84
CA LEU A 42 13.09 -4.28 -3.42
C LEU A 42 13.45 -5.10 -4.68
N VAL A 43 14.29 -4.54 -5.55
CA VAL A 43 14.72 -5.23 -6.78
C VAL A 43 15.58 -6.45 -6.46
N LEU A 44 16.54 -6.33 -5.54
CA LEU A 44 17.42 -7.45 -5.17
C LEU A 44 16.66 -8.51 -4.36
N ASP A 45 15.81 -8.06 -3.44
CA ASP A 45 15.03 -8.91 -2.55
C ASP A 45 13.96 -9.73 -3.32
N THR A 46 13.56 -9.29 -4.51
CA THR A 46 12.63 -10.05 -5.38
C THR A 46 13.33 -10.91 -6.43
N PHE A 47 14.63 -10.70 -6.67
CA PHE A 47 15.35 -11.35 -7.76
C PHE A 47 15.79 -12.79 -7.42
N PRO A 48 15.37 -13.82 -8.17
CA PRO A 48 15.59 -15.23 -7.79
C PRO A 48 17.06 -15.62 -7.55
N ALA A 49 17.99 -15.08 -8.32
CA ALA A 49 19.40 -15.47 -8.24
C ALA A 49 20.20 -14.75 -7.15
N ILE A 50 19.64 -13.69 -6.54
CA ILE A 50 20.38 -12.77 -5.65
C ILE A 50 19.70 -12.67 -4.28
N SER A 51 18.38 -12.82 -4.22
CA SER A 51 17.62 -12.63 -2.98
C SER A 51 18.06 -13.59 -1.88
N HIS A 52 18.20 -13.05 -0.67
CA HIS A 52 18.40 -13.83 0.55
C HIS A 52 17.09 -14.30 1.18
N LEU A 53 15.94 -13.91 0.62
CA LEU A 53 14.63 -14.34 1.13
C LEU A 53 14.32 -15.78 0.70
N PRO A 54 13.62 -16.56 1.54
CA PRO A 54 13.03 -17.81 1.10
C PRO A 54 12.10 -17.60 -0.10
N ASP A 55 12.06 -18.56 -1.03
CA ASP A 55 11.33 -18.43 -2.30
C ASP A 55 9.87 -18.00 -2.14
N ALA A 56 9.16 -18.55 -1.15
CA ALA A 56 7.79 -18.15 -0.86
C ALA A 56 7.68 -16.66 -0.50
N GLN A 57 8.57 -16.15 0.37
CA GLN A 57 8.56 -14.74 0.77
C GLN A 57 8.97 -13.83 -0.39
N ARG A 58 9.95 -14.25 -1.19
CA ARG A 58 10.40 -13.53 -2.39
C ARG A 58 9.27 -13.37 -3.41
N VAL A 59 8.51 -14.44 -3.67
CA VAL A 59 7.36 -14.41 -4.57
C VAL A 59 6.25 -13.50 -4.05
N GLU A 60 5.94 -13.56 -2.75
CA GLU A 60 4.95 -12.65 -2.16
C GLU A 60 5.40 -11.18 -2.21
N LEU A 61 6.69 -10.90 -1.97
CA LEU A 61 7.23 -9.55 -2.11
C LEU A 61 7.16 -9.06 -3.56
N ALA A 62 7.40 -9.93 -4.55
CA ALA A 62 7.27 -9.57 -5.96
C ALA A 62 5.82 -9.23 -6.35
N LYS A 63 4.84 -10.00 -5.83
CA LYS A 63 3.41 -9.69 -6.01
C LYS A 63 3.04 -8.35 -5.36
N LEU A 64 3.48 -8.12 -4.12
CA LEU A 64 3.28 -6.86 -3.41
C LEU A 64 3.87 -5.68 -4.19
N GLY A 65 5.12 -5.78 -4.65
CA GLY A 65 5.77 -4.74 -5.43
C GLY A 65 5.03 -4.43 -6.73
N SER A 66 4.57 -5.46 -7.44
CA SER A 66 3.78 -5.33 -8.67
C SER A 66 2.43 -4.65 -8.39
N ARG A 67 1.77 -5.00 -7.27
CA ARG A 67 0.50 -4.40 -6.87
C ARG A 67 0.66 -2.93 -6.45
N ALA A 68 1.74 -2.61 -5.75
CA ALA A 68 2.07 -1.24 -5.37
C ALA A 68 2.30 -0.37 -6.60
N PHE A 69 3.03 -0.89 -7.59
CA PHE A 69 3.24 -0.22 -8.87
C PHE A 69 1.92 0.00 -9.61
N TRP A 70 1.11 -1.05 -9.77
CA TRP A 70 -0.22 -0.94 -10.39
C TRP A 70 -1.10 0.10 -9.69
N ALA A 71 -1.14 0.11 -8.36
CA ALA A 71 -1.93 1.09 -7.59
C ALA A 71 -1.46 2.53 -7.84
N ALA A 72 -0.16 2.73 -8.06
CA ALA A 72 0.39 4.03 -8.43
C ALA A 72 -0.05 4.45 -9.84
N GLU A 73 -0.02 3.53 -10.81
CA GLU A 73 -0.51 3.76 -12.17
C GLU A 73 -2.01 4.09 -12.20
N GLN A 74 -2.80 3.47 -11.33
CA GLN A 74 -4.22 3.82 -11.14
C GLN A 74 -4.44 5.13 -10.36
N GLY A 75 -3.35 5.81 -9.95
CA GLY A 75 -3.43 7.05 -9.20
C GLY A 75 -4.00 6.90 -7.79
N LEU A 76 -3.98 5.70 -7.21
CA LEU A 76 -4.46 5.40 -5.85
C LEU A 76 -3.40 5.71 -4.78
N VAL A 77 -2.12 5.61 -5.14
CA VAL A 77 -0.99 5.90 -4.25
C VAL A 77 0.11 6.67 -4.97
N HIS A 78 0.94 7.41 -4.23
CA HIS A 78 2.27 7.80 -4.67
C HIS A 78 3.29 6.83 -4.09
N LEU A 79 4.28 6.41 -4.88
CA LEU A 79 5.39 5.60 -4.38
C LEU A 79 6.59 6.49 -4.08
N VAL A 80 7.15 6.30 -2.89
CA VAL A 80 8.32 7.02 -2.39
C VAL A 80 9.35 5.99 -1.96
N GLN A 81 10.61 6.23 -2.35
CA GLN A 81 11.76 5.53 -1.81
C GLN A 81 12.52 6.49 -0.90
N GLU A 82 12.70 6.12 0.37
CA GLU A 82 13.43 6.91 1.34
C GLU A 82 14.71 6.16 1.74
N ARG A 83 15.88 6.79 1.57
CA ARG A 83 17.15 6.22 2.04
C ARG A 83 17.26 6.44 3.54
N LEU A 84 17.36 5.34 4.29
CA LEU A 84 17.50 5.37 5.76
C LEU A 84 18.97 5.35 6.18
N GLU A 85 19.74 4.45 5.58
CA GLU A 85 21.16 4.24 5.85
C GLU A 85 21.87 3.81 4.56
N THR A 86 23.17 3.50 4.66
CA THR A 86 23.84 2.73 3.62
C THR A 86 23.12 1.39 3.44
N ASP A 87 22.79 1.06 2.19
CA ASP A 87 22.16 -0.20 1.83
C ASP A 87 20.78 -0.47 2.48
N ARG A 88 20.14 0.56 3.02
CA ARG A 88 18.83 0.45 3.66
C ARG A 88 17.87 1.51 3.13
N PHE A 89 16.86 1.07 2.40
CA PHE A 89 15.81 1.93 1.85
C PHE A 89 14.44 1.50 2.35
N ALA A 90 13.59 2.46 2.67
CA ALA A 90 12.17 2.26 2.91
C ALA A 90 11.40 2.51 1.61
N TYR A 91 10.53 1.57 1.27
CA TYR A 91 9.59 1.70 0.17
C TYR A 91 8.20 2.01 0.75
N ILE A 92 7.70 3.19 0.41
CA ILE A 92 6.53 3.80 1.05
C ILE A 92 5.47 4.08 -0.01
N ALA A 93 4.25 3.62 0.24
CA ALA A 93 3.07 4.05 -0.49
C ALA A 93 2.38 5.18 0.29
N VAL A 94 2.00 6.26 -0.39
CA VAL A 94 1.27 7.39 0.18
C VAL A 94 -0.10 7.46 -0.48
N ALA A 95 -1.17 7.32 0.31
CA ALA A 95 -2.53 7.25 -0.21
C ALA A 95 -2.96 8.57 -0.89
N ARG A 96 -3.59 8.46 -2.06
CA ARG A 96 -4.13 9.60 -2.80
C ARG A 96 -5.63 9.78 -2.57
N PRO A 97 -6.20 10.97 -2.82
CA PRO A 97 -7.65 11.17 -2.87
C PRO A 97 -8.33 10.17 -3.82
N LYS A 98 -9.25 9.38 -3.27
CA LYS A 98 -10.07 8.44 -4.07
C LYS A 98 -11.17 9.22 -4.81
N PRO A 99 -11.55 8.80 -6.03
CA PRO A 99 -12.69 9.40 -6.73
C PRO A 99 -13.96 9.31 -5.88
N LYS A 100 -14.75 10.39 -5.80
CA LYS A 100 -16.02 10.45 -5.05
C LYS A 100 -17.06 9.41 -5.48
N ALA A 101 -16.91 8.78 -6.65
CA ALA A 101 -17.79 7.69 -7.08
C ALA A 101 -17.51 6.36 -6.35
N ALA A 102 -16.33 6.20 -5.74
CA ALA A 102 -15.95 4.97 -5.02
C ALA A 102 -16.40 4.96 -3.55
N THR A 103 -17.12 5.98 -3.08
CA THR A 103 -17.54 6.14 -1.67
C THR A 103 -18.96 5.67 -1.38
N ALA A 104 -19.54 4.79 -2.21
CA ALA A 104 -20.71 4.05 -1.74
C ALA A 104 -20.26 3.19 -0.55
N SER A 105 -20.85 3.41 0.63
CA SER A 105 -20.53 2.58 1.79
C SER A 105 -21.08 1.18 1.56
N LEU A 106 -20.37 0.14 2.03
CA LEU A 106 -20.87 -1.24 1.95
C LEU A 106 -22.26 -1.36 2.58
N SER A 107 -22.52 -0.62 3.66
CA SER A 107 -23.83 -0.53 4.30
C SER A 107 -24.90 0.03 3.35
N ALA A 108 -24.60 1.07 2.58
CA ALA A 108 -25.54 1.63 1.60
C ALA A 108 -25.86 0.61 0.50
N LEU A 109 -24.85 -0.08 -0.03
CA LEU A 109 -25.03 -1.11 -1.07
C LEU A 109 -25.86 -2.31 -0.58
N LEU A 110 -25.67 -2.73 0.67
CA LEU A 110 -26.45 -3.83 1.25
C LEU A 110 -27.92 -3.44 1.47
N LEU A 111 -28.18 -2.19 1.88
CA LEU A 111 -29.54 -1.67 2.02
C LEU A 111 -30.26 -1.58 0.67
N ASP A 112 -29.57 -1.13 -0.38
CA ASP A 112 -30.12 -1.09 -1.75
C ASP A 112 -30.47 -2.49 -2.27
N ALA A 113 -29.62 -3.49 -1.99
CA ALA A 113 -29.85 -4.87 -2.40
C ALA A 113 -31.03 -5.56 -1.67
N GLN A 114 -31.37 -5.12 -0.46
CA GLN A 114 -32.52 -5.64 0.30
C GLN A 114 -33.85 -4.98 -0.08
N ALA A 115 -33.80 -3.85 -0.80
CA ALA A 115 -34.96 -3.10 -1.25
C ALA A 115 -35.42 -3.47 -2.68
N ALA A 116 -34.69 -4.36 -3.37
CA ALA A 116 -34.97 -4.85 -4.72
C ALA A 116 -35.55 -6.28 -4.70
#